data_AF-A0A258BW14-F1
#
_entry.id   AF-A0A258BW14-F1
#
_cell.length_a   1.000
_cell.length_b   1.000
_cell.length_c   1.000
_cell.angle_alpha   90.00
_cell.angle_beta   90.00
_cell.angle_gamma   90.00
#
_symmetry.space_group_name_H-M   'P 1'
#
loop_
_entity.id
_entity.type
_entity.pdbx_description
1 polymer ?
#
loop_
_entity_poly.entity_id
_entity_poly.type
_entity_poly.pdbx_seq_one_letter_code
_entity_poly.pdbx_strand_id
1 'polypeptide(L)'
;MNQRKASVASPAAPSALLGDIRALIEAARQRAASAVNSELTMLYWRIGQRIHTQVLEGRRADYGEEVVLTLAAQLVKEYGGSFAVKNLRRMVQFAAAYPDERIVVSLIRQLSWTHFIALIPLKDPLQRDYYAQMASAERWSVRTLRERIDSMLYERTALSQKPGEMIAQELATMRDAHRMSPAL
;
A
#
# COMPACT_ATOMS: atom_id res chain seq x y z
N MET A 1 44.45 8.09 54.69
CA MET A 1 43.66 8.90 53.73
C MET A 1 44.00 8.45 52.32
N ASN A 2 43.07 7.84 51.59
CA ASN A 2 42.91 8.12 50.16
C ASN A 2 41.53 7.64 49.70
N GLN A 3 40.69 8.63 49.37
CA GLN A 3 39.32 8.43 48.96
C GLN A 3 39.26 7.76 47.58
N ARG A 4 38.54 6.63 47.50
CA ARG A 4 38.07 6.10 46.21
C ARG A 4 36.95 7.02 45.72
N LYS A 5 37.22 7.77 44.66
CA LYS A 5 36.21 8.51 43.87
C LYS A 5 35.05 7.58 43.55
N ALA A 6 33.87 7.89 44.08
CA ALA A 6 32.63 7.32 43.59
C ALA A 6 32.46 7.72 42.12
N SER A 7 32.40 6.72 41.24
CA SER A 7 31.98 6.90 39.85
C SER A 7 30.50 7.27 39.87
N VAL A 8 30.21 8.56 39.75
CA VAL A 8 28.85 9.05 39.62
C VAL A 8 28.40 8.70 38.21
N ALA A 9 27.50 7.71 38.08
CA ALA A 9 26.84 7.40 36.82
C ALA A 9 26.19 8.67 36.27
N SER A 10 26.53 9.03 35.04
CA SER A 10 26.02 10.23 34.39
C SER A 10 24.50 10.15 34.25
N PRO A 11 23.73 11.20 34.62
CA PRO A 11 22.26 11.21 34.53
C PRO A 11 21.73 11.07 33.09
N ALA A 12 22.60 11.14 32.10
CA ALA A 12 22.30 10.90 30.68
C ALA A 12 22.24 9.40 30.29
N ALA A 13 22.84 8.49 31.06
CA ALA A 13 22.86 7.07 30.70
C ALA A 13 21.47 6.39 30.79
N PRO A 14 20.63 6.66 31.81
CA PRO A 14 19.28 6.11 31.88
C PRO A 14 18.34 6.69 30.81
N SER A 15 18.49 7.97 30.45
CA SER A 15 17.66 8.61 29.42
C SER A 15 18.03 8.16 28.00
N ALA A 16 19.32 7.95 27.72
CA ALA A 16 19.79 7.35 26.48
C ALA A 16 19.25 5.91 26.32
N LEU A 17 19.39 5.07 27.35
CA LEU A 17 18.87 3.70 27.35
C LEU A 17 17.34 3.67 27.13
N LEU A 18 16.59 4.58 27.77
CA LEU A 18 15.15 4.71 27.55
C LEU A 18 14.82 5.10 26.10
N GLY A 19 15.59 6.00 25.49
CA GLY A 19 15.47 6.38 24.08
C GLY A 19 15.68 5.19 23.15
N ASP A 20 16.73 4.42 23.38
CA ASP A 20 17.06 3.23 22.58
C ASP A 20 15.98 2.16 22.68
N ILE A 21 15.49 1.86 23.90
CA ILE A 21 14.39 0.91 24.11
C ILE A 21 13.11 1.37 23.39
N ARG A 22 12.79 2.67 23.46
CA ARG A 22 11.64 3.23 22.73
C ARG A 22 11.80 3.04 21.22
N ALA A 23 12.99 3.30 20.67
CA ALA A 23 13.26 3.10 19.25
C ALA A 23 13.09 1.63 18.83
N LEU A 24 13.56 0.68 19.65
CA LEU A 24 13.37 -0.75 19.40
C LEU A 24 11.89 -1.16 19.40
N ILE A 25 11.10 -0.65 20.36
CA ILE A 25 9.66 -0.91 20.46
C ILE A 25 8.93 -0.37 19.23
N GLU A 26 9.19 0.89 18.87
CA GLU A 26 8.52 1.51 17.73
C GLU A 26 8.90 0.85 16.41
N ALA A 27 10.17 0.48 16.23
CA ALA A 27 10.60 -0.27 15.05
C ALA A 27 9.93 -1.65 14.96
N ALA A 28 9.77 -2.37 16.09
CA ALA A 28 9.07 -3.65 16.11
C ALA A 28 7.57 -3.50 15.78
N ARG A 29 6.90 -2.49 16.34
CA ARG A 29 5.50 -2.16 16.05
C ARG A 29 5.29 -1.82 14.57
N GLN A 30 6.18 -1.00 14.01
CA GLN A 30 6.12 -0.62 12.59
C GLN A 30 6.27 -1.83 11.67
N ARG A 31 7.22 -2.73 11.94
CA ARG A 31 7.39 -3.98 11.17
C ARG A 31 6.15 -4.87 11.25
N ALA A 32 5.59 -5.06 12.44
CA ALA A 32 4.37 -5.86 12.62
C ALA A 32 3.19 -5.26 11.84
N ALA A 33 2.98 -3.95 11.95
CA ALA A 33 1.92 -3.26 11.22
C ALA A 33 2.10 -3.34 9.70
N SER A 34 3.33 -3.18 9.21
CA SER A 34 3.65 -3.29 7.77
C SER A 34 3.39 -4.70 7.23
N ALA A 35 3.76 -5.74 7.99
CA ALA A 35 3.49 -7.13 7.62
C ALA A 35 1.98 -7.41 7.53
N VAL A 36 1.21 -7.02 8.57
CA VAL A 36 -0.25 -7.17 8.58
C VAL A 36 -0.91 -6.41 7.44
N ASN A 37 -0.48 -5.17 7.19
CA ASN A 37 -1.02 -4.37 6.09
C ASN A 37 -0.74 -5.02 4.73
N SER A 38 0.45 -5.57 4.52
CA SER A 38 0.83 -6.26 3.28
C SER A 38 -0.06 -7.48 3.05
N GLU A 39 -0.19 -8.34 4.07
CA GLU A 39 -1.02 -9.56 4.01
C GLU A 39 -2.49 -9.24 3.75
N LEU A 40 -3.07 -8.27 4.47
CA LEU A 40 -4.46 -7.87 4.26
C LEU A 40 -4.68 -7.29 2.87
N THR A 41 -3.74 -6.47 2.38
CA THR A 41 -3.87 -5.85 1.06
C THR A 41 -3.75 -6.90 -0.05
N MET A 42 -2.85 -7.87 0.10
CA MET A 42 -2.74 -9.02 -0.82
C MET A 42 -4.02 -9.87 -0.80
N LEU A 43 -4.56 -10.17 0.39
CA LEU A 43 -5.83 -10.88 0.55
C LEU A 43 -6.96 -10.18 -0.21
N TYR A 44 -7.09 -8.87 -0.05
CA TYR A 44 -8.10 -8.06 -0.73
C TYR A 44 -7.94 -8.08 -2.24
N TRP A 45 -6.70 -8.02 -2.75
CA TRP A 45 -6.44 -8.19 -4.18
C TRP A 45 -6.88 -9.56 -4.70
N ARG A 46 -6.50 -10.64 -3.99
CA ARG A 46 -6.85 -12.03 -4.36
C ARG A 46 -8.35 -12.30 -4.33
N ILE A 47 -9.06 -11.76 -3.34
CA ILE A 47 -10.54 -11.83 -3.29
C ILE A 47 -11.13 -11.13 -4.52
N GLY A 48 -10.62 -9.94 -4.85
CA GLY A 48 -11.02 -9.21 -6.04
C GLY A 48 -10.84 -10.00 -7.32
N GLN A 49 -9.65 -10.58 -7.51
CA GLN A 49 -9.31 -11.40 -8.67
C GLN A 49 -10.22 -12.63 -8.76
N ARG A 50 -10.48 -13.30 -7.62
CA ARG A 50 -11.35 -14.47 -7.55
C ARG A 50 -12.78 -14.14 -7.96
N ILE A 51 -13.34 -13.04 -7.43
CA ILE A 51 -14.67 -12.57 -7.80
C ILE A 51 -14.70 -12.18 -9.28
N HIS A 52 -13.71 -11.43 -9.77
CA HIS A 52 -13.63 -11.03 -11.18
C HIS A 52 -13.66 -12.24 -12.12
N THR A 53 -12.77 -13.21 -11.90
CA THR A 53 -12.58 -14.39 -12.76
C THR A 53 -13.78 -15.35 -12.71
N GLN A 54 -14.37 -15.57 -11.52
CA GLN A 54 -15.41 -16.60 -11.36
C GLN A 54 -16.83 -16.09 -11.60
N VAL A 55 -17.04 -14.78 -11.49
CA VAL A 55 -18.38 -14.18 -11.48
C VAL A 55 -18.60 -13.25 -12.65
N LEU A 56 -17.59 -12.46 -13.03
CA LEU A 56 -17.74 -11.39 -14.03
C LEU A 56 -17.24 -11.78 -15.42
N GLU A 57 -16.34 -12.76 -15.54
CA GLU A 57 -15.93 -13.31 -16.83
C GLU A 57 -17.00 -14.29 -17.37
N GLY A 58 -17.84 -13.79 -18.29
CA GLY A 58 -18.78 -14.61 -19.08
C GLY A 58 -20.23 -14.66 -18.58
N ARG A 59 -20.63 -13.82 -17.62
CA ARG A 59 -22.01 -13.75 -17.12
C ARG A 59 -22.60 -12.34 -17.23
N ARG A 60 -23.93 -12.23 -17.16
CA ARG A 60 -24.63 -10.93 -17.21
C ARG A 60 -24.26 -10.09 -15.97
N ALA A 61 -24.19 -8.77 -16.13
CA ALA A 61 -23.87 -7.84 -15.04
C ALA A 61 -24.76 -8.05 -13.80
N ASP A 62 -26.06 -8.26 -14.02
CA ASP A 62 -27.05 -8.47 -12.94
C ASP A 62 -26.72 -9.72 -12.09
N TYR A 63 -26.30 -10.82 -12.74
CA TYR A 63 -25.89 -12.04 -12.03
C TYR A 63 -24.66 -11.79 -11.15
N GLY A 64 -23.71 -10.99 -11.65
CA GLY A 64 -22.53 -10.66 -10.87
C GLY A 64 -22.82 -9.79 -9.67
N GLU A 65 -23.80 -8.90 -9.77
CA GLU A 65 -24.25 -8.08 -8.65
C GLU A 65 -24.91 -8.92 -7.56
N GLU A 66 -25.81 -9.84 -7.91
CA GLU A 66 -26.45 -10.75 -6.95
C GLU A 66 -25.43 -11.59 -6.18
N VAL A 67 -24.44 -12.16 -6.87
CA VAL A 67 -23.39 -12.97 -6.23
C VAL A 67 -22.58 -12.16 -5.22
N VAL A 68 -22.21 -10.91 -5.56
CA VAL A 68 -21.48 -10.04 -4.63
C VAL A 68 -22.31 -9.70 -3.39
N LEU A 69 -23.63 -9.51 -3.54
CA LEU A 69 -24.53 -9.28 -2.41
C LEU A 69 -24.60 -10.51 -1.49
N THR A 70 -24.77 -11.70 -2.05
CA THR A 70 -24.82 -12.95 -1.28
C THR A 70 -23.51 -13.22 -0.56
N LEU A 71 -22.37 -13.09 -1.25
CA LEU A 71 -21.05 -13.28 -0.66
C LEU A 71 -20.81 -12.30 0.49
N ALA A 72 -21.14 -11.03 0.30
CA ALA A 72 -20.97 -10.03 1.35
C ALA A 72 -21.81 -10.35 2.59
N ALA A 73 -23.07 -10.77 2.42
CA ALA A 73 -23.93 -11.10 3.55
C ALA A 73 -23.35 -12.25 4.41
N GLN A 74 -22.81 -13.28 3.76
CA GLN A 74 -22.17 -14.42 4.43
C GLN A 74 -20.85 -14.01 5.10
N LEU A 75 -19.96 -13.35 4.34
CA LEU A 75 -18.64 -12.95 4.85
C LEU A 75 -18.74 -11.91 5.98
N VAL A 76 -19.72 -11.01 5.95
CA VAL A 76 -19.93 -10.07 7.06
C VAL A 76 -20.35 -10.78 8.35
N LYS A 77 -21.18 -11.83 8.23
CA LYS A 77 -21.60 -12.64 9.39
C LYS A 77 -20.43 -13.39 10.02
N GLU A 78 -19.49 -13.87 9.20
CA GLU A 78 -18.36 -14.69 9.64
C GLU A 78 -17.12 -13.88 10.03
N TYR A 79 -16.83 -12.81 9.29
CA TYR A 79 -15.55 -12.08 9.37
C TYR A 79 -15.71 -10.57 9.59
N GLY A 80 -16.94 -10.05 9.63
CA GLY A 80 -17.24 -8.65 9.96
C GLY A 80 -17.21 -7.67 8.78
N GLY A 81 -17.34 -6.38 9.12
CA GLY A 81 -17.64 -5.30 8.16
C GLY A 81 -16.58 -5.04 7.07
N SER A 82 -15.36 -5.55 7.23
CA SER A 82 -14.31 -5.48 6.18
C SER A 82 -14.75 -6.14 4.87
N PHE A 83 -15.70 -7.07 4.92
CA PHE A 83 -16.21 -7.81 3.76
C PHE A 83 -17.62 -7.36 3.32
N ALA A 84 -18.06 -6.18 3.75
CA ALA A 84 -19.30 -5.60 3.26
C ALA A 84 -19.26 -5.38 1.74
N VAL A 85 -20.44 -5.32 1.10
CA VAL A 85 -20.62 -5.19 -0.36
C VAL A 85 -19.71 -4.13 -0.98
N LYS A 86 -19.64 -2.95 -0.36
CA LYS A 86 -18.80 -1.83 -0.82
C LYS A 86 -17.31 -2.21 -0.87
N ASN A 87 -16.83 -2.95 0.12
CA ASN A 87 -15.43 -3.38 0.16
C ASN A 87 -15.16 -4.50 -0.85
N LEU A 88 -16.06 -5.47 -1.02
CA LEU A 88 -15.92 -6.49 -2.07
C LEU A 88 -15.87 -5.85 -3.47
N ARG A 89 -16.72 -4.87 -3.75
CA ARG A 89 -16.68 -4.10 -5.01
C ARG A 89 -15.32 -3.40 -5.20
N ARG A 90 -14.77 -2.80 -4.15
CA ARG A 90 -13.42 -2.20 -4.20
C ARG A 90 -12.33 -3.25 -4.40
N MET A 91 -12.45 -4.43 -3.81
CA MET A 91 -11.52 -5.53 -4.03
C MET A 91 -11.51 -5.94 -5.51
N VAL A 92 -12.70 -6.09 -6.12
CA VAL A 92 -12.82 -6.37 -7.57
C VAL A 92 -12.18 -5.25 -8.40
N GLN A 93 -12.48 -3.99 -8.09
CA GLN A 93 -11.87 -2.85 -8.77
C GLN A 93 -10.36 -2.82 -8.61
N PHE A 94 -9.84 -3.22 -7.44
CA PHE A 94 -8.41 -3.30 -7.18
C PHE A 94 -7.74 -4.33 -8.10
N ALA A 95 -8.32 -5.53 -8.20
CA ALA A 95 -7.81 -6.57 -9.08
C ALA A 95 -7.86 -6.18 -10.56
N ALA A 96 -8.95 -5.53 -10.99
CA ALA A 96 -9.09 -5.03 -12.36
C ALA A 96 -8.09 -3.89 -12.67
N ALA A 97 -7.83 -3.02 -11.70
CA ALA A 97 -6.89 -1.93 -11.83
C ALA A 97 -5.43 -2.44 -11.91
N TYR A 98 -5.07 -3.43 -11.11
CA TYR A 98 -3.71 -3.98 -11.03
C TYR A 98 -3.73 -5.47 -11.40
N PRO A 99 -3.77 -5.82 -12.70
CA PRO A 99 -3.91 -7.22 -13.12
C PRO A 99 -2.64 -8.05 -12.88
N ASP A 100 -1.46 -7.43 -12.84
CA ASP A 100 -0.19 -8.13 -12.60
C ASP A 100 0.12 -8.25 -11.09
N GLU A 101 0.03 -9.47 -10.56
CA GLU A 101 0.35 -9.78 -9.16
C GLU A 101 1.76 -9.32 -8.77
N ARG A 102 2.73 -9.33 -9.70
CA ARG A 102 4.12 -8.93 -9.41
C ARG A 102 4.21 -7.45 -9.05
N ILE A 103 3.41 -6.60 -9.72
CA ILE A 103 3.31 -5.17 -9.40
C ILE A 103 2.70 -5.01 -8.01
N VAL A 104 1.64 -5.76 -7.71
CA VAL A 104 0.96 -5.70 -6.41
C VAL A 104 1.91 -6.11 -5.29
N VAL A 105 2.59 -7.25 -5.40
CA VAL A 105 3.58 -7.74 -4.41
C VAL A 105 4.65 -6.69 -4.12
N SER A 106 5.09 -5.94 -5.13
CA SER A 106 6.06 -4.86 -4.96
C SER A 106 5.45 -3.68 -4.18
N LEU A 107 4.29 -3.20 -4.60
CA LEU A 107 3.67 -2.01 -4.04
C LEU A 107 3.19 -2.21 -2.59
N ILE A 108 2.62 -3.37 -2.25
CA ILE A 108 2.06 -3.60 -0.90
C ILE A 108 3.09 -3.55 0.23
N ARG A 109 4.38 -3.70 -0.11
CA ARG A 109 5.49 -3.58 0.85
C ARG A 109 5.53 -2.19 1.49
N GLN A 110 5.07 -1.17 0.77
CA GLN A 110 5.04 0.22 1.24
C GLN A 110 3.61 0.79 1.28
N LEU A 111 2.69 0.28 0.46
CA LEU A 111 1.33 0.78 0.32
C LEU A 111 0.31 -0.12 1.02
N SER A 112 -0.41 0.44 1.98
CA SER A 112 -1.56 -0.22 2.60
C SER A 112 -2.80 -0.18 1.71
N TRP A 113 -3.81 -1.00 2.04
CA TRP A 113 -5.15 -0.98 1.42
C TRP A 113 -5.75 0.43 1.24
N THR A 114 -5.56 1.33 2.21
CA THR A 114 -6.08 2.70 2.14
C THR A 114 -5.40 3.56 1.08
N HIS A 115 -4.15 3.27 0.70
CA HIS A 115 -3.50 3.89 -0.46
C HIS A 115 -4.18 3.41 -1.75
N PHE A 116 -4.41 2.10 -1.89
CA PHE A 116 -5.09 1.56 -3.07
C PHE A 116 -6.52 2.08 -3.20
N ILE A 117 -7.27 2.27 -2.12
CA ILE A 117 -8.59 2.94 -2.17
C ILE A 117 -8.49 4.34 -2.78
N ALA A 118 -7.41 5.09 -2.52
CA ALA A 118 -7.21 6.42 -3.10
C ALA A 118 -6.78 6.36 -4.58
N LEU A 119 -6.10 5.29 -4.99
CA LEU A 119 -5.59 5.10 -6.35
C LEU A 119 -6.64 4.51 -7.30
N ILE A 120 -7.50 3.59 -6.85
CA ILE A 120 -8.51 2.89 -7.67
C ILE A 120 -9.38 3.83 -8.52
N PRO A 121 -9.84 5.00 -8.03
CA PRO A 121 -10.65 5.93 -8.82
C PRO A 121 -9.92 6.57 -10.02
N LEU A 122 -8.58 6.51 -10.07
CA LEU A 122 -7.79 7.09 -11.15
C LEU A 122 -7.94 6.25 -12.42
N LYS A 123 -8.60 6.85 -13.42
CA LYS A 123 -8.98 6.18 -14.68
C LYS A 123 -7.79 5.95 -15.60
N ASP A 124 -6.86 6.90 -15.66
CA ASP A 124 -5.64 6.77 -16.44
C ASP A 124 -4.67 5.79 -15.74
N PRO A 125 -4.32 4.64 -16.37
CA PRO A 125 -3.37 3.70 -15.81
C PRO A 125 -1.99 4.32 -15.56
N LEU A 126 -1.53 5.24 -16.42
CA LEU A 126 -0.22 5.88 -16.27
C LEU A 126 -0.21 6.81 -15.05
N GLN A 127 -1.25 7.63 -14.89
CA GLN A 127 -1.43 8.46 -13.70
C GLN A 127 -1.43 7.60 -12.42
N ARG A 128 -2.20 6.51 -12.44
CA ARG A 128 -2.32 5.59 -11.29
C ARG A 128 -0.99 4.95 -10.93
N ASP A 129 -0.25 4.46 -11.92
CA ASP A 129 1.07 3.87 -11.73
C ASP A 129 2.08 4.91 -11.23
N TYR A 130 2.06 6.13 -11.77
CA TYR A 130 2.90 7.24 -11.30
C TYR A 130 2.68 7.52 -9.82
N TYR A 131 1.44 7.72 -9.39
CA TYR A 131 1.14 8.01 -7.98
C TYR A 131 1.46 6.82 -7.07
N ALA A 132 1.23 5.58 -7.50
CA ALA A 132 1.59 4.40 -6.73
C ALA A 132 3.12 4.31 -6.52
N GLN A 133 3.89 4.51 -7.58
CA GLN A 133 5.36 4.45 -7.54
C GLN A 133 5.94 5.59 -6.71
N MET A 134 5.48 6.81 -6.91
CA MET A 134 5.92 7.97 -6.12
C MET A 134 5.55 7.81 -4.65
N ALA A 135 4.34 7.37 -4.33
CA ALA A 135 3.93 7.14 -2.95
C ALA A 135 4.78 6.06 -2.27
N SER A 136 5.13 4.99 -3.00
CA SER A 136 5.99 3.93 -2.50
C SER A 136 7.43 4.41 -2.28
N ALA A 137 8.01 5.12 -3.27
CA ALA A 137 9.40 5.59 -3.24
C ALA A 137 9.62 6.69 -2.17
N GLU A 138 8.72 7.65 -2.09
CA GLU A 138 8.79 8.81 -1.17
C GLU A 138 8.13 8.53 0.19
N ARG A 139 7.63 7.30 0.41
CA ARG A 139 6.91 6.89 1.63
C ARG A 139 5.76 7.83 2.00
N TRP A 140 4.98 8.26 1.00
CA TRP A 140 3.86 9.16 1.25
C TRP A 140 2.82 8.50 2.13
N SER A 141 2.31 9.26 3.11
CA SER A 141 1.08 8.89 3.80
C SER A 141 -0.11 8.95 2.84
N VAL A 142 -1.21 8.29 3.17
CA VAL A 142 -2.47 8.39 2.40
C VAL A 142 -2.93 9.84 2.26
N ARG A 143 -2.70 10.67 3.29
CA ARG A 143 -3.01 12.09 3.27
C ARG A 143 -2.18 12.81 2.21
N THR A 144 -0.86 12.61 2.24
CA THR A 144 0.07 13.20 1.27
C THR A 144 -0.28 12.73 -0.14
N LEU A 145 -0.55 11.44 -0.34
CA LEU A 145 -0.98 10.91 -1.64
C LEU A 145 -2.21 11.65 -2.18
N ARG A 146 -3.24 11.85 -1.35
CA ARG A 146 -4.43 12.61 -1.74
C ARG A 146 -4.09 14.05 -2.09
N GLU A 147 -3.31 14.74 -1.27
CA GLU A 147 -2.85 16.11 -1.55
C GLU A 147 -2.07 16.20 -2.88
N ARG A 148 -1.26 15.19 -3.22
CA ARG A 148 -0.53 15.13 -4.51
C ARG A 148 -1.43 14.82 -5.70
N ILE A 149 -2.48 14.02 -5.52
CA ILE A 149 -3.53 13.79 -6.53
C ILE A 149 -4.31 15.09 -6.75
N ASP A 150 -4.79 15.72 -5.67
CA ASP A 150 -5.61 16.93 -5.73
C ASP A 150 -4.86 18.12 -6.36
N SER A 151 -3.54 18.19 -6.17
CA SER A 151 -2.68 19.20 -6.79
C SER A 151 -2.26 18.88 -8.23
N MET A 152 -2.80 17.81 -8.83
CA MET A 152 -2.52 17.38 -10.21
C MET A 152 -1.01 17.25 -10.49
N LEU A 153 -0.27 16.72 -9.51
CA LEU A 153 1.19 16.59 -9.62
C LEU A 153 1.59 15.82 -10.88
N TYR A 154 0.91 14.71 -11.21
CA TYR A 154 1.21 13.92 -12.41
C TYR A 154 1.08 14.77 -13.68
N GLU A 155 -0.02 15.49 -13.84
CA GLU A 155 -0.29 16.31 -15.01
C GLU A 155 0.74 17.42 -15.14
N ARG A 156 1.10 18.08 -14.04
CA ARG A 156 2.15 19.12 -14.07
C ARG A 156 3.52 18.56 -14.42
N THR A 157 3.87 17.38 -13.91
CA THR A 157 5.14 16.71 -14.28
C THR A 157 5.11 16.28 -15.75
N ALA A 158 4.02 15.70 -16.22
CA ALA A 158 3.83 15.26 -17.61
C ALA A 158 3.74 16.42 -18.62
N LEU A 159 3.29 17.60 -18.19
CA LEU A 159 3.31 18.82 -19.01
C LEU A 159 4.69 19.51 -18.99
N SER A 160 5.47 19.31 -17.92
CA SER A 160 6.83 19.87 -17.76
C SER A 160 7.91 19.00 -18.43
N GLN A 161 7.75 17.68 -18.44
CA GLN A 161 8.59 16.72 -19.14
C GLN A 161 7.96 16.36 -20.50
N LYS A 162 8.63 16.65 -21.63
CA LYS A 162 8.20 16.21 -22.97
C LYS A 162 8.10 14.67 -23.06
N PRO A 163 7.41 14.12 -24.09
CA PRO A 163 6.14 13.40 -24.03
C PRO A 163 6.16 12.07 -23.24
N GLY A 164 4.97 11.50 -22.96
CA GLY A 164 4.73 10.35 -22.05
C GLY A 164 5.55 9.07 -22.22
N GLU A 165 6.33 8.92 -23.29
CA GLU A 165 7.32 7.85 -23.46
C GLU A 165 8.43 7.92 -22.41
N MET A 166 8.85 9.12 -21.97
CA MET A 166 9.86 9.26 -20.90
C MET A 166 9.31 8.86 -19.53
N ILE A 167 8.04 9.14 -19.23
CA ILE A 167 7.41 8.68 -17.98
C ILE A 167 7.31 7.15 -17.98
N ALA A 168 6.97 6.53 -19.11
CA ALA A 168 6.97 5.07 -19.22
C ALA A 168 8.37 4.48 -19.00
N GLN A 169 9.43 5.12 -19.52
CA GLN A 169 10.83 4.72 -19.30
C GLN A 169 11.30 4.94 -17.86
N GLU A 170 10.95 6.06 -17.23
CA GLU A 170 11.23 6.30 -15.81
C GLU A 170 10.50 5.29 -14.91
N LEU A 171 9.21 5.04 -15.17
CA LEU A 171 8.41 4.04 -14.46
C LEU A 171 8.99 2.63 -14.63
N ALA A 172 9.44 2.26 -15.83
CA ALA A 172 10.13 0.99 -16.08
C ALA A 172 11.44 0.91 -15.28
N THR A 173 12.24 1.98 -15.28
CA THR A 173 13.50 2.06 -14.53
C THR A 173 13.27 1.94 -13.03
N MET A 174 12.22 2.58 -12.47
CA MET A 174 11.86 2.45 -11.06
C MET A 174 11.35 1.05 -10.70
N ARG A 175 10.60 0.39 -11.60
CA ARG A 175 10.19 -1.02 -11.44
C ARG A 175 11.40 -1.94 -11.38
N ASP A 176 12.42 -1.69 -12.20
CA ASP A 176 13.64 -2.49 -12.24
C ASP A 176 14.61 -2.17 -11.09
N ALA A 177 14.69 -0.92 -10.63
CA ALA A 177 15.47 -0.56 -9.44
C ALA A 177 14.98 -1.30 -8.18
N HIS A 178 13.68 -1.60 -8.09
CA HIS A 178 13.12 -2.40 -7.01
C HIS A 178 13.40 -3.92 -7.15
N ARG A 179 13.82 -4.40 -8.34
CA ARG A 179 14.35 -5.77 -8.55
C ARG A 179 15.81 -5.89 -8.14
N MET A 180 16.57 -4.79 -8.20
CA MET A 180 18.02 -4.77 -7.98
C MET A 180 18.45 -4.45 -6.55
N SER A 181 17.55 -4.54 -5.56
CA SER A 181 17.94 -4.61 -4.15
C SER A 181 18.06 -6.08 -3.75
N PRO A 182 19.27 -6.68 -3.75
CA PRO A 182 19.44 -8.01 -3.20
C PRO A 182 19.18 -7.91 -1.70
N ALA A 183 18.45 -8.87 -1.16
CA ALA A 183 18.36 -9.06 0.28
C ALA A 183 19.79 -9.13 0.85
N LEU A 184 20.06 -8.24 1.82
CA LEU A 184 21.08 -8.45 2.85
C LEU A 184 20.36 -8.93 4.11
#